data_AF-A0A936I3D9-F1
#
_entry.id   AF-A0A936I3D9-F1
#
_cell.length_a   1.000
_cell.length_b   1.000
_cell.length_c   1.000
_cell.angle_alpha   90.00
_cell.angle_beta   90.00
_cell.angle_gamma   90.00
#
_symmetry.space_group_name_H-M   'P 1'
#
loop_
_entity.id
_entity.type
_entity.pdbx_description
1 polymer ?
#
loop_
_entity_poly.entity_id
_entity_poly.type
_entity_poly.pdbx_seq_one_letter_code
_entity_poly.pdbx_strand_id
1 'polypeptide(L)'
;MGRTARFFFIAAFQGATSIVPAHEGMWLPTVLGSIQDRMQAEGLELTAEDIYSANNGSLKDAIVLFGGGCTAEVISGDGLILTNHHCGFGSIQEHSALDHDYLKNGFWAMDRAAELKNPGLSATFIIRMEDVTEKMLATVPVGASEGERQQALATAGASFAKEAIAEGHYNAVVRAFNYGLQFILIISETFPDVRLVGAPLVRSGNSVATRITGCGPGIRATSPCSASMPGRTTSRPTRDPAMCPSDQGTSCLSPWEE
;
A
#
# COMPACT_ATOMS: atom_id res chain seq x y z
N MET A 1 57.10 59.09 5.01
CA MET A 1 56.83 58.18 6.15
C MET A 1 55.37 58.32 6.54
N GLY A 2 54.49 57.34 6.60
CA GLY A 2 54.52 55.90 6.31
C GLY A 2 53.11 55.38 6.64
N ARG A 3 52.59 54.52 5.74
CA ARG A 3 51.66 53.37 5.89
C ARG A 3 50.79 53.37 7.17
N THR A 4 49.47 53.22 7.10
CA THR A 4 48.81 51.95 6.78
C THR A 4 47.32 52.14 6.44
N ALA A 5 46.94 51.87 5.19
CA ALA A 5 45.55 51.60 4.83
C ALA A 5 45.17 50.21 5.36
N ARG A 6 44.23 50.15 6.32
CA ARG A 6 43.64 48.88 6.77
C ARG A 6 42.68 48.39 5.69
N PHE A 7 43.18 47.53 4.80
CA PHE A 7 42.34 46.72 3.93
C PHE A 7 41.62 45.68 4.79
N PHE A 8 40.33 45.89 5.06
CA PHE A 8 39.44 44.80 5.48
C PHE A 8 39.17 43.93 4.25
N PHE A 9 39.92 42.83 4.11
CA PHE A 9 39.55 41.74 3.22
C PHE A 9 38.30 41.06 3.81
N ILE A 10 37.12 41.47 3.36
CA ILE A 10 35.92 40.64 3.51
C ILE A 10 36.08 39.50 2.51
N ALA A 11 36.59 38.36 2.98
CA ALA A 11 36.56 37.12 2.22
C ALA A 11 35.08 36.72 2.08
N ALA A 12 34.49 37.00 0.91
CA ALA A 12 33.19 36.48 0.52
C ALA A 12 33.32 34.96 0.40
N PHE A 13 32.99 34.24 1.48
CA PHE A 13 32.81 32.81 1.46
C PHE A 13 31.53 32.53 0.65
N GLN A 14 31.67 32.51 -0.67
CA GLN A 14 30.64 31.96 -1.56
C GLN A 14 30.57 30.47 -1.27
N GLY A 15 29.77 30.11 -0.26
CA GLY A 15 29.43 28.73 0.02
C GLY A 15 28.75 28.16 -1.21
N ALA A 16 29.45 27.30 -1.95
CA ALA A 16 28.85 26.46 -2.95
C ALA A 16 27.82 25.58 -2.22
N THR A 17 26.56 25.96 -2.29
CA THR A 17 25.45 25.10 -1.86
C THR A 17 25.40 23.95 -2.84
N SER A 18 26.07 22.85 -2.50
CA SER A 18 25.86 21.58 -3.16
C SER A 18 24.38 21.24 -3.00
N ILE A 19 23.64 21.32 -4.10
CA ILE A 19 22.29 20.79 -4.16
C ILE A 19 22.47 19.28 -4.02
N VAL A 20 22.15 18.73 -2.86
CA VAL A 20 22.16 17.28 -2.63
C VAL A 20 20.81 16.75 -3.15
N PRO A 21 20.77 16.03 -4.27
CA PRO A 21 19.51 15.48 -4.77
C PRO A 21 19.10 14.30 -3.88
N ALA A 22 17.98 14.43 -3.18
CA ALA A 22 17.33 13.30 -2.52
C ALA A 22 16.68 12.41 -3.59
N HIS A 23 17.29 11.24 -3.84
CA HIS A 23 16.77 10.25 -4.79
C HIS A 23 15.74 9.31 -4.14
N GLU A 24 15.90 9.03 -2.85
CA GLU A 24 15.02 8.16 -2.07
C GLU A 24 13.83 8.91 -1.44
N GLY A 25 12.83 8.16 -0.98
CA GLY A 25 11.68 8.70 -0.26
C GLY A 25 10.45 7.80 -0.38
N MET A 26 9.52 7.95 0.56
CA MET A 26 8.18 7.34 0.48
C MET A 26 7.23 8.34 -0.19
N TRP A 27 6.88 8.07 -1.44
CA TRP A 27 6.05 8.95 -2.24
C TRP A 27 4.56 8.68 -1.98
N LEU A 28 3.76 9.75 -1.92
CA LEU A 28 2.31 9.60 -1.99
C LEU A 28 1.94 9.05 -3.38
N PRO A 29 1.14 7.99 -3.48
CA PRO A 29 0.76 7.44 -4.78
C PRO A 29 0.08 8.46 -5.71
N THR A 30 -0.60 9.46 -5.14
CA THR A 30 -1.24 10.55 -5.88
C THR A 30 -0.26 11.48 -6.61
N VAL A 31 1.03 11.49 -6.25
CA VAL A 31 2.04 12.36 -6.87
C VAL A 31 2.96 11.63 -7.84
N LEU A 32 2.76 10.33 -8.06
CA LEU A 32 3.64 9.50 -8.89
C LEU A 32 3.78 10.01 -10.33
N GLY A 33 2.76 10.69 -10.87
CA GLY A 33 2.83 11.30 -12.20
C GLY A 33 3.98 12.29 -12.35
N SER A 34 4.39 12.97 -11.27
CA SER A 34 5.52 13.93 -11.30
C SER A 34 6.90 13.26 -11.38
N ILE A 35 6.99 11.96 -11.07
CA ILE A 35 8.24 11.19 -11.10
C ILE A 35 8.19 10.03 -12.09
N GLN A 36 7.13 9.90 -12.88
CA GLN A 36 6.95 8.80 -13.83
C GLN A 36 8.13 8.68 -14.79
N ASP A 37 8.55 9.79 -15.42
CA ASP A 37 9.68 9.80 -16.35
C ASP A 37 10.97 9.28 -15.71
N ARG A 38 11.17 9.57 -14.42
CA ARG A 38 12.32 9.06 -13.65
C ARG A 38 12.19 7.57 -13.39
N MET A 39 11.01 7.09 -12.97
CA MET A 39 10.78 5.66 -12.75
C MET A 39 10.97 4.86 -14.04
N GLN A 40 10.50 5.40 -15.17
CA GLN A 40 10.64 4.76 -16.49
C GLN A 40 12.08 4.79 -17.00
N ALA A 41 12.83 5.87 -16.73
CA ALA A 41 14.26 5.92 -17.03
C ALA A 41 15.07 4.84 -16.26
N GLU A 42 14.61 4.44 -15.08
CA GLU A 42 15.19 3.35 -14.28
C GLU A 42 14.66 1.95 -14.67
N GLY A 43 13.83 1.85 -15.71
CA GLY A 43 13.37 0.59 -16.29
C GLY A 43 11.98 0.12 -15.84
N LEU A 44 11.21 0.94 -15.12
CA LEU A 44 9.81 0.63 -14.83
C LEU A 44 8.96 0.77 -16.10
N GLU A 45 8.24 -0.27 -16.48
CA GLU A 45 7.35 -0.24 -17.65
C GLU A 45 5.93 0.27 -17.34
N LEU A 46 5.56 0.29 -16.05
CA LEU A 46 4.25 0.75 -15.58
C LEU A 46 4.13 2.28 -15.63
N THR A 47 2.93 2.76 -15.91
CA THR A 47 2.58 4.18 -15.75
C THR A 47 2.21 4.50 -14.30
N ALA A 48 2.17 5.78 -13.95
CA ALA A 48 1.68 6.22 -12.63
C ALA A 48 0.22 5.80 -12.40
N GLU A 49 -0.61 5.77 -13.46
CA GLU A 49 -2.01 5.36 -13.36
C GLU A 49 -2.16 3.85 -13.13
N ASP A 50 -1.28 3.02 -13.71
CA ASP A 50 -1.23 1.58 -13.44
C ASP A 50 -0.92 1.29 -11.96
N ILE A 51 -0.12 2.15 -11.31
CA ILE A 51 0.21 2.02 -9.88
C ILE A 51 -0.93 2.55 -9.02
N TYR A 52 -1.46 3.73 -9.33
CA TYR A 52 -2.53 4.37 -8.60
C TYR A 52 -3.49 5.12 -9.53
N SER A 53 -4.74 4.65 -9.56
CA SER A 53 -5.87 5.38 -10.12
C SER A 53 -6.99 5.45 -9.10
N ALA A 54 -7.60 6.63 -8.94
CA ALA A 54 -8.77 6.79 -8.06
C ALA A 54 -10.06 6.25 -8.72
N ASN A 55 -10.10 6.18 -10.05
CA ASN A 55 -11.31 5.89 -10.83
C ASN A 55 -11.24 4.55 -11.57
N ASN A 56 -10.04 4.06 -11.85
CA ASN A 56 -9.80 2.82 -12.58
C ASN A 56 -9.13 1.78 -11.65
N GLY A 57 -9.17 0.51 -12.06
CA GLY A 57 -8.40 -0.53 -11.39
C GLY A 57 -6.90 -0.24 -11.53
N SER A 58 -6.15 -0.38 -10.43
CA SER A 58 -4.70 -0.15 -10.39
C SER A 58 -4.03 -1.06 -9.35
N LEU A 59 -2.69 -1.06 -9.29
CA LEU A 59 -1.94 -1.88 -8.35
C LEU A 59 -2.35 -1.62 -6.89
N LYS A 60 -2.78 -0.40 -6.56
CA LYS A 60 -3.31 -0.07 -5.22
C LYS A 60 -4.38 -1.05 -4.74
N ASP A 61 -5.19 -1.60 -5.65
CA ASP A 61 -6.33 -2.45 -5.32
C ASP A 61 -5.90 -3.85 -4.88
N ALA A 62 -4.66 -4.22 -5.15
CA ALA A 62 -4.05 -5.46 -4.69
C ALA A 62 -3.21 -5.27 -3.40
N ILE A 63 -2.99 -4.04 -2.93
CA ILE A 63 -2.18 -3.76 -1.73
C ILE A 63 -3.07 -3.56 -0.51
N VAL A 64 -2.74 -4.26 0.57
CA VAL A 64 -3.58 -4.40 1.75
C VAL A 64 -2.84 -3.96 3.01
N LEU A 65 -3.47 -3.13 3.83
CA LEU A 65 -3.06 -2.93 5.21
C LEU A 65 -3.55 -4.12 6.06
N PHE A 66 -2.61 -4.95 6.51
CA PHE A 66 -2.85 -6.17 7.26
C PHE A 66 -2.73 -5.92 8.76
N GLY A 67 -3.81 -6.15 9.51
CA GLY A 67 -3.84 -6.04 10.97
C GLY A 67 -3.50 -4.65 11.53
N GLY A 68 -3.51 -3.61 10.69
CA GLY A 68 -3.21 -2.23 11.08
C GLY A 68 -1.72 -1.88 11.21
N GLY A 69 -0.81 -2.81 10.94
CA GLY A 69 0.64 -2.58 11.12
C GLY A 69 1.55 -3.22 10.07
N CYS A 70 1.03 -4.11 9.23
CA CYS A 70 1.77 -4.77 8.16
C CYS A 70 1.17 -4.49 6.79
N THR A 71 1.91 -4.83 5.74
CA THR A 71 1.41 -4.85 4.37
C THR A 71 1.20 -6.30 3.91
N ALA A 72 0.20 -6.49 3.06
CA ALA A 72 -0.06 -7.74 2.36
C ALA A 72 -0.45 -7.44 0.91
N GLU A 73 -0.43 -8.47 0.06
CA GLU A 73 -0.79 -8.36 -1.35
C GLU A 73 -1.78 -9.45 -1.75
N VAL A 74 -2.79 -9.09 -2.55
CA VAL A 74 -3.75 -10.03 -3.14
C VAL A 74 -3.10 -10.74 -4.33
N ILE A 75 -3.15 -12.07 -4.32
CA ILE A 75 -2.53 -12.91 -5.36
C ILE A 75 -3.52 -13.83 -6.08
N SER A 76 -4.82 -13.76 -5.75
CA SER A 76 -5.85 -14.56 -6.40
C SER A 76 -7.18 -13.80 -6.47
N GLY A 77 -8.02 -14.12 -7.46
CA GLY A 77 -9.36 -13.58 -7.55
C GLY A 77 -10.32 -13.96 -6.41
N ASP A 78 -9.96 -14.95 -5.58
CA ASP A 78 -10.73 -15.36 -4.40
C ASP A 78 -10.20 -14.78 -3.08
N GLY A 79 -9.41 -13.69 -3.16
CA GLY A 79 -8.92 -12.98 -1.98
C GLY A 79 -7.83 -13.68 -1.16
N LEU A 80 -7.08 -14.62 -1.76
CA LEU A 80 -5.83 -15.10 -1.17
C LEU A 80 -4.84 -13.94 -1.11
N ILE A 81 -4.31 -13.67 0.07
CA ILE A 81 -3.31 -12.64 0.33
C ILE A 81 -2.02 -13.24 0.90
N LEU A 82 -0.89 -12.68 0.50
CA LEU A 82 0.42 -13.00 1.07
C LEU A 82 0.91 -11.84 1.94
N THR A 83 1.51 -12.19 3.08
CA THR A 83 2.23 -11.26 3.94
C THR A 83 3.45 -11.94 4.52
N ASN A 84 4.27 -11.21 5.28
CA ASN A 84 5.41 -11.81 5.93
C ASN A 84 5.00 -12.72 7.10
N HIS A 85 5.83 -13.71 7.41
CA HIS A 85 5.58 -14.63 8.50
C HIS A 85 5.48 -13.91 9.86
N HIS A 86 6.31 -12.91 10.10
CA HIS A 86 6.24 -12.14 11.35
C HIS A 86 4.94 -11.32 11.48
N CYS A 87 4.32 -10.93 10.36
CA CYS A 87 3.03 -10.25 10.35
C CYS A 87 1.89 -11.21 10.72
N GLY A 88 1.96 -12.46 10.26
CA GLY A 88 1.02 -13.53 10.62
C GLY A 88 1.33 -14.23 11.95
N PHE A 89 2.44 -13.88 12.62
CA PHE A 89 2.94 -14.64 13.77
C PHE A 89 1.96 -14.67 14.93
N GLY A 90 1.28 -13.56 15.22
CA GLY A 90 0.26 -13.48 16.27
C GLY A 90 -0.86 -14.51 16.02
N SER A 91 -1.40 -14.54 14.80
CA SER A 91 -2.41 -15.51 14.38
C SER A 91 -1.94 -16.97 14.49
N ILE A 92 -0.69 -17.26 14.07
CA ILE A 92 -0.13 -18.61 14.18
C ILE A 92 0.00 -19.03 15.65
N GLN A 93 0.48 -18.12 16.49
CA GLN A 93 0.65 -18.36 17.92
C GLN A 93 -0.70 -18.59 18.62
N GLU A 94 -1.71 -17.76 18.34
CA GLU A 94 -3.05 -17.88 18.92
C GLU A 94 -3.72 -19.23 18.59
N HIS A 95 -3.43 -19.79 17.42
CA HIS A 95 -3.92 -21.09 17.00
C HIS A 95 -3.02 -22.25 17.41
N SER A 96 -1.83 -22.02 17.97
CA SER A 96 -0.92 -23.09 18.39
C SER A 96 -1.24 -23.55 19.81
N ALA A 97 -1.14 -24.86 20.04
CA ALA A 97 -1.25 -25.48 21.36
C ALA A 97 -0.21 -26.59 21.55
N LEU A 98 -0.18 -27.23 22.73
CA LEU A 98 0.78 -28.29 23.04
C LEU A 98 0.59 -29.54 22.15
N ASP A 99 -0.65 -29.84 21.77
CA ASP A 99 -1.02 -30.96 20.90
C ASP A 99 -0.96 -30.61 19.41
N HIS A 100 -0.95 -29.32 19.05
CA HIS A 100 -0.78 -28.84 17.67
C HIS A 100 0.06 -27.55 17.61
N ASP A 101 1.37 -27.71 17.46
CA ASP A 101 2.33 -26.60 17.40
C ASP A 101 2.55 -26.14 15.95
N TYR A 102 1.80 -25.12 15.51
CA TYR A 102 1.91 -24.56 14.17
C TYR A 102 3.18 -23.71 13.98
N LEU A 103 3.76 -23.18 15.05
CA LEU A 103 5.05 -22.49 14.97
C LEU A 103 6.15 -23.48 14.56
N LYS A 104 6.17 -24.66 15.19
CA LYS A 104 7.19 -25.68 14.91
C LYS A 104 6.92 -26.44 13.61
N ASN A 105 5.68 -26.82 13.36
CA ASN A 105 5.34 -27.75 12.28
C ASN A 105 4.77 -27.06 11.02
N GLY A 106 4.44 -25.77 11.12
CA GLY A 106 3.69 -25.07 10.09
C GLY A 106 2.20 -25.46 10.10
N PHE A 107 1.44 -24.82 9.22
CA PHE A 107 0.02 -25.03 9.03
C PHE A 107 -0.31 -24.90 7.54
N TRP A 108 -1.15 -25.78 7.01
CA TRP A 108 -1.66 -25.68 5.64
C TRP A 108 -3.10 -26.20 5.60
N ALA A 109 -4.05 -25.32 5.32
CA ALA A 109 -5.45 -25.67 5.09
C ALA A 109 -5.58 -26.38 3.74
N MET A 110 -6.07 -27.62 3.75
CA MET A 110 -6.27 -28.40 2.51
C MET A 110 -7.54 -28.01 1.75
N ASP A 111 -8.46 -27.33 2.43
CA ASP A 111 -9.71 -26.81 1.87
C ASP A 111 -10.17 -25.53 2.62
N ARG A 112 -11.23 -24.90 2.12
CA ARG A 112 -11.77 -23.65 2.70
C ARG A 112 -12.37 -23.83 4.09
N ALA A 113 -12.84 -25.02 4.43
CA ALA A 113 -13.40 -25.30 5.75
C ALA A 113 -12.30 -25.46 6.82
N ALA A 114 -11.11 -25.87 6.40
CA ALA A 114 -9.92 -25.95 7.23
C ALA A 114 -9.24 -24.59 7.48
N GLU A 115 -9.59 -23.52 6.77
CA GLU A 115 -9.03 -22.18 7.00
C GLU A 115 -9.40 -21.65 8.40
N LEU A 116 -8.40 -21.24 9.19
CA LEU A 116 -8.62 -20.85 10.59
C LEU A 116 -9.01 -19.38 10.70
N LYS A 117 -10.12 -19.10 11.36
CA LYS A 117 -10.60 -17.73 11.58
C LYS A 117 -9.78 -17.04 12.66
N ASN A 118 -9.31 -15.81 12.37
CA ASN A 118 -8.56 -14.97 13.31
C ASN A 118 -9.44 -13.81 13.84
N PRO A 119 -10.01 -13.90 15.04
CA PRO A 119 -10.81 -12.82 15.61
C PRO A 119 -9.97 -11.55 15.81
N GLY A 120 -10.47 -10.41 15.35
CA GLY A 120 -9.79 -9.12 15.50
C GLY A 120 -8.74 -8.81 14.42
N LEU A 121 -8.37 -9.79 13.58
CA LEU A 121 -7.56 -9.52 12.40
C LEU A 121 -8.43 -8.91 11.28
N SER A 122 -7.90 -7.91 10.59
CA SER A 122 -8.58 -7.26 9.47
C SER A 122 -7.64 -6.97 8.31
N ALA A 123 -8.23 -6.82 7.13
CA ALA A 123 -7.57 -6.43 5.90
C ALA A 123 -8.22 -5.16 5.37
N THR A 124 -7.45 -4.09 5.20
CA THR A 124 -7.96 -2.78 4.81
C THR A 124 -7.36 -2.33 3.47
N PHE A 125 -8.23 -1.97 2.53
CA PHE A 125 -7.85 -1.48 1.21
C PHE A 125 -8.05 0.03 1.10
N ILE A 126 -7.19 0.71 0.34
CA ILE A 126 -7.38 2.13 0.03
C ILE A 126 -8.27 2.28 -1.20
N ILE A 127 -9.43 2.90 -1.03
CA ILE A 127 -10.36 3.23 -2.13
C ILE A 127 -9.82 4.41 -2.92
N ARG A 128 -9.54 5.51 -2.24
CA ARG A 128 -8.97 6.72 -2.84
C ARG A 128 -8.40 7.65 -1.79
N MET A 129 -7.65 8.63 -2.28
CA MET A 129 -7.03 9.68 -1.49
C MET A 129 -7.38 11.02 -2.15
N GLU A 130 -7.73 12.01 -1.34
CA GLU A 130 -8.09 13.34 -1.80
C GLU A 130 -7.29 14.40 -1.03
N ASP A 131 -6.72 15.37 -1.73
CA ASP A 131 -6.11 16.53 -1.08
C ASP A 131 -7.22 17.48 -0.59
N VAL A 132 -7.28 17.67 0.73
CA VAL A 132 -8.26 18.53 1.39
C VAL A 132 -7.58 19.69 2.12
N THR A 133 -6.33 19.99 1.77
CA THR A 133 -5.49 20.99 2.46
C THR A 133 -6.17 22.36 2.49
N GLU A 134 -6.64 22.86 1.36
CA GLU A 134 -7.29 24.18 1.28
C GLU A 134 -8.55 24.23 2.16
N LYS A 135 -9.38 23.19 2.11
CA LYS A 135 -10.61 23.08 2.91
C LYS A 135 -10.31 23.03 4.41
N MET A 136 -9.28 22.29 4.80
CA MET A 136 -8.83 22.18 6.19
C MET A 136 -8.24 23.48 6.72
N LEU A 137 -7.39 24.15 5.94
CA LEU A 137 -6.76 25.40 6.38
C LEU A 137 -7.77 26.56 6.44
N ALA A 138 -8.81 26.55 5.60
CA ALA A 138 -9.88 27.54 5.64
C ALA A 138 -10.70 27.52 6.94
N THR A 139 -10.68 26.41 7.71
CA THR A 139 -11.38 26.34 9.00
C THR A 139 -10.60 26.94 10.16
N VAL A 140 -9.33 27.31 9.95
CA VAL A 140 -8.47 27.87 11.01
C VAL A 140 -8.70 29.38 11.08
N PRO A 141 -9.11 29.93 12.24
CA PRO A 141 -9.30 31.37 12.41
C PRO A 141 -8.00 32.15 12.21
N VAL A 142 -8.11 33.35 11.62
CA VAL A 142 -6.96 34.26 11.48
C VAL A 142 -6.46 34.66 12.88
N GLY A 143 -5.16 34.48 13.13
CA GLY A 143 -4.54 34.80 14.42
C GLY A 143 -4.78 33.76 15.53
N ALA A 144 -5.31 32.57 15.20
CA ALA A 144 -5.44 31.47 16.14
C ALA A 144 -4.10 31.08 16.77
N SER A 145 -4.12 30.77 18.07
CA SER A 145 -3.00 30.09 18.73
C SER A 145 -2.82 28.68 18.17
N GLU A 146 -1.65 28.08 18.38
CA GLU A 146 -1.38 26.71 17.91
C GLU A 146 -2.37 25.69 18.50
N GLY A 147 -2.79 25.88 19.77
CA GLY A 147 -3.81 25.02 20.40
C GLY A 147 -5.17 25.13 19.72
N GLU A 148 -5.62 26.36 19.43
CA GLU A 148 -6.88 26.60 18.71
C GLU A 148 -6.81 26.07 17.27
N ARG A 149 -5.67 26.23 16.60
CA ARG A 149 -5.42 25.66 15.27
C ARG A 149 -5.55 24.14 15.28
N GLN A 150 -4.92 23.45 16.23
CA GLN A 150 -5.00 21.99 16.34
C GLN A 150 -6.43 21.51 16.61
N GLN A 151 -7.16 22.21 17.49
CA GLN A 151 -8.55 21.87 17.78
C GLN A 151 -9.47 22.10 16.58
N ALA A 152 -9.30 23.21 15.85
CA ALA A 152 -10.05 23.50 14.63
C ALA A 152 -9.82 22.43 13.56
N LEU A 153 -8.55 22.08 13.30
CA LEU A 153 -8.18 21.04 12.34
C LEU A 153 -8.68 19.65 12.74
N ALA A 154 -8.60 19.28 14.02
CA ALA A 154 -9.13 18.00 14.50
C ALA A 154 -10.65 17.90 14.30
N THR A 155 -11.37 18.98 14.61
CA THR A 155 -12.83 19.06 14.43
C THR A 155 -13.22 19.01 12.96
N ALA A 156 -12.55 19.80 12.12
CA ALA A 156 -12.77 19.83 10.68
C ALA A 156 -12.47 18.47 10.02
N GLY A 157 -11.33 17.86 10.38
CA GLY A 157 -10.93 16.56 9.85
C GLY A 157 -11.92 15.45 10.19
N ALA A 158 -12.45 15.43 11.42
CA ALA A 158 -13.51 14.49 11.82
C ALA A 158 -14.81 14.73 11.04
N SER A 159 -15.17 16.00 10.81
CA SER A 159 -16.35 16.36 10.01
C SER A 159 -16.22 15.91 8.55
N PHE A 160 -15.11 16.24 7.88
CA PHE A 160 -14.87 15.85 6.49
C PHE A 160 -14.78 14.33 6.32
N ALA A 161 -14.12 13.62 7.25
CA ALA A 161 -14.10 12.17 7.22
C ALA A 161 -15.52 11.59 7.31
N LYS A 162 -16.35 12.10 8.22
CA LYS A 162 -17.74 11.65 8.39
C LYS A 162 -18.60 11.95 7.15
N GLU A 163 -18.47 13.13 6.57
CA GLU A 163 -19.18 13.53 5.35
C GLU A 163 -18.83 12.63 4.17
N ALA A 164 -17.55 12.29 4.01
CA ALA A 164 -17.06 11.48 2.90
C ALA A 164 -17.54 10.02 2.91
N ILE A 165 -18.08 9.54 4.04
CA ILE A 165 -18.63 8.18 4.21
C ILE A 165 -20.11 8.19 4.63
N ALA A 166 -20.79 9.32 4.48
CA ALA A 166 -22.19 9.46 4.90
C ALA A 166 -23.11 8.39 4.30
N GLU A 167 -22.71 7.77 3.19
CA GLU A 167 -23.37 6.65 2.55
C GLU A 167 -22.37 5.50 2.32
N GLY A 168 -22.43 4.45 3.15
CA GLY A 168 -21.73 3.19 2.86
C GLY A 168 -21.07 2.50 4.04
N HIS A 169 -20.28 1.48 3.73
CA HIS A 169 -19.50 0.65 4.66
C HIS A 169 -18.01 1.04 4.68
N TYR A 170 -17.67 2.19 4.09
CA TYR A 170 -16.31 2.71 4.03
C TYR A 170 -15.89 3.36 5.34
N ASN A 171 -14.58 3.41 5.53
CA ASN A 171 -13.91 4.17 6.57
C ASN A 171 -13.25 5.39 5.91
N ALA A 172 -13.14 6.49 6.66
CA ALA A 172 -12.46 7.68 6.21
C ALA A 172 -11.63 8.28 7.33
N VAL A 173 -10.50 8.86 6.94
CA VAL A 173 -9.66 9.57 7.88
C VAL A 173 -8.85 10.66 7.20
N VAL A 174 -8.74 11.81 7.84
CA VAL A 174 -7.84 12.89 7.42
C VAL A 174 -6.49 12.72 8.12
N ARG A 175 -5.40 12.82 7.35
CA ARG A 175 -4.02 12.73 7.84
C ARG A 175 -3.23 13.95 7.43
N ALA A 176 -2.45 14.46 8.37
CA ALA A 176 -1.51 15.53 8.14
C ALA A 176 -0.21 14.98 7.55
N PHE A 177 0.25 15.61 6.48
CA PHE A 177 1.53 15.38 5.81
C PHE A 177 2.37 16.66 5.87
N ASN A 178 3.68 16.54 5.61
CA ASN A 178 4.60 17.67 5.57
C ASN A 178 4.51 18.58 6.80
N TYR A 179 4.58 17.99 8.00
CA TYR A 179 4.47 18.72 9.28
C TYR A 179 3.18 19.53 9.45
N GLY A 180 2.07 19.08 8.84
CA GLY A 180 0.78 19.77 8.92
C GLY A 180 0.62 20.92 7.93
N LEU A 181 1.43 20.91 6.86
CA LEU A 181 1.27 21.79 5.70
C LEU A 181 0.33 21.21 4.64
N GLN A 182 0.13 19.88 4.64
CA GLN A 182 -0.76 19.19 3.70
C GLN A 182 -1.70 18.26 4.47
N PHE A 183 -2.93 18.13 4.01
CA PHE A 183 -3.95 17.26 4.61
C PHE A 183 -4.60 16.39 3.54
N ILE A 184 -4.48 15.07 3.70
CA ILE A 184 -5.05 14.09 2.77
C ILE A 184 -6.18 13.34 3.46
N LEU A 185 -7.35 13.34 2.82
CA LEU A 185 -8.47 12.48 3.16
C LEU A 185 -8.24 11.11 2.52
N ILE A 186 -8.16 10.07 3.34
CA ILE A 186 -7.94 8.69 2.93
C ILE A 186 -9.22 7.91 3.19
N ILE A 187 -9.74 7.28 2.14
CA ILE A 187 -10.97 6.49 2.23
C ILE A 187 -10.63 5.04 1.96
N SER A 188 -11.11 4.16 2.82
CA SER A 188 -10.74 2.76 2.86
C SER A 188 -11.92 1.83 3.08
N GLU A 189 -11.75 0.57 2.71
CA GLU A 189 -12.70 -0.51 2.98
C GLU A 189 -12.01 -1.56 3.84
N THR A 190 -12.65 -1.93 4.96
CA THR A 190 -12.07 -2.86 5.94
C THR A 190 -12.85 -4.16 5.97
N PHE A 191 -12.14 -5.27 5.77
CA PHE A 191 -12.67 -6.62 5.85
C PHE A 191 -12.27 -7.26 7.19
N PRO A 192 -13.22 -7.58 8.07
CA PRO A 192 -12.94 -8.07 9.42
C PRO A 192 -12.83 -9.60 9.55
N ASP A 193 -13.04 -10.38 8.49
CA ASP A 193 -12.91 -11.84 8.51
C ASP A 193 -11.76 -12.27 7.58
N VAL A 194 -10.57 -12.35 8.17
CA VAL A 194 -9.32 -12.80 7.56
C VAL A 194 -8.89 -14.12 8.19
N ARG A 195 -8.67 -15.14 7.36
CA ARG A 195 -8.41 -16.51 7.80
C ARG A 195 -7.01 -16.96 7.46
N LEU A 196 -6.38 -17.70 8.37
CA LEU A 196 -5.08 -18.32 8.12
C LEU A 196 -5.27 -19.50 7.16
N VAL A 197 -4.54 -19.47 6.05
CA VAL A 197 -4.57 -20.52 5.02
C VAL A 197 -3.30 -21.36 5.11
N GLY A 198 -2.15 -20.72 5.25
CA GLY A 198 -0.87 -21.41 5.22
C GLY A 198 0.23 -20.64 5.92
N ALA A 199 1.01 -21.34 6.74
CA ALA A 199 2.21 -20.83 7.37
C ALA A 199 3.29 -21.91 7.30
N PRO A 200 4.47 -21.61 6.75
CA PRO A 200 5.62 -22.49 6.87
C PRO A 200 6.07 -22.54 8.34
N LEU A 201 6.79 -23.59 8.71
CA LEU A 201 7.48 -23.66 10.00
C LEU A 201 8.49 -22.51 10.18
N VAL A 202 8.64 -22.00 11.41
CA VAL A 202 9.41 -20.78 11.73
C VAL A 202 10.86 -20.75 11.22
N ARG A 203 11.47 -21.92 10.96
CA ARG A 203 12.86 -22.02 10.47
C ARG A 203 12.99 -21.94 8.95
N SER A 204 11.91 -22.09 8.21
CA SER A 204 11.98 -22.38 6.77
C SER A 204 11.23 -21.40 5.89
N GLY A 205 10.42 -20.49 6.43
CA GLY A 205 9.70 -19.57 5.56
C GLY A 205 9.48 -18.17 6.12
N ASN A 206 9.48 -17.22 5.18
CA ASN A 206 9.39 -15.79 5.44
C ASN A 206 7.99 -15.23 5.16
N SER A 207 7.06 -16.04 4.64
CA SER A 207 5.74 -15.59 4.20
C SER A 207 4.63 -16.45 4.78
N VAL A 208 3.48 -15.83 5.01
CA VAL A 208 2.24 -16.46 5.46
C VAL A 208 1.14 -16.13 4.46
N ALA A 209 0.35 -17.14 4.14
CA ALA A 209 -0.84 -17.03 3.32
C ALA A 209 -2.08 -16.91 4.22
N THR A 210 -2.85 -15.85 3.99
CA THR A 210 -4.16 -15.69 4.61
C THR A 210 -5.19 -15.39 3.54
N ARG A 211 -6.47 -15.46 3.88
CA ARG A 211 -7.55 -15.19 2.95
C ARG A 211 -8.55 -14.24 3.55
N ILE A 212 -8.94 -13.25 2.75
CA ILE A 212 -10.04 -12.37 3.07
C ILE A 212 -11.33 -13.07 2.64
N THR A 213 -12.23 -13.27 3.58
CA THR A 213 -13.56 -13.81 3.23
C THR A 213 -14.47 -12.72 2.72
N GLY A 214 -15.36 -13.09 1.80
CA GLY A 214 -16.13 -12.10 1.07
C GLY A 214 -15.27 -11.30 0.08
N CYS A 215 -14.17 -11.90 -0.40
CA CYS A 215 -13.39 -11.57 -1.61
C CYS A 215 -13.64 -12.65 -2.68
N GLY A 216 -14.01 -12.29 -3.92
CA GLY A 216 -14.58 -13.23 -4.91
C GLY A 216 -15.60 -12.60 -5.88
N PRO A 217 -15.93 -13.27 -7.00
CA PRO A 217 -16.75 -12.72 -8.09
C PRO A 217 -18.19 -12.32 -7.72
N GLY A 218 -18.62 -12.59 -6.48
CA GLY A 218 -19.94 -12.22 -5.94
C GLY A 218 -20.00 -10.87 -5.19
N ILE A 219 -18.92 -10.08 -5.19
CA ILE A 219 -18.87 -8.79 -4.48
C ILE A 219 -19.24 -7.65 -5.42
N ARG A 220 -19.62 -6.51 -4.82
CA ARG A 220 -19.82 -5.26 -5.55
C ARG A 220 -18.59 -4.95 -6.40
N ALA A 221 -18.81 -4.74 -7.69
CA ALA A 221 -17.78 -4.38 -8.68
C ALA A 221 -16.92 -3.16 -8.29
N THR A 222 -17.39 -2.34 -7.34
CA THR A 222 -16.70 -1.16 -6.81
C THR A 222 -15.71 -1.47 -5.67
N SER A 223 -15.65 -2.70 -5.16
CA SER A 223 -14.70 -3.08 -4.11
C SER A 223 -13.31 -3.36 -4.70
N PRO A 224 -12.20 -2.89 -4.09
CA PRO A 224 -10.84 -3.21 -4.52
C PRO A 224 -10.58 -4.73 -4.54
N CYS A 225 -11.23 -5.47 -3.64
CA CYS A 225 -11.13 -6.92 -3.61
C CYS A 225 -11.80 -7.61 -4.81
N SER A 226 -12.62 -6.88 -5.58
CA SER A 226 -13.17 -7.31 -6.87
C SER A 226 -12.34 -6.82 -8.06
N ALA A 227 -11.80 -5.59 -7.96
CA ALA A 227 -11.02 -4.96 -9.03
C ALA A 227 -9.62 -5.57 -9.21
N SER A 228 -9.05 -6.16 -8.15
CA SER A 228 -7.80 -6.93 -8.21
C SER A 228 -7.96 -8.30 -8.89
N MET A 229 -9.18 -8.68 -9.29
CA MET A 229 -9.37 -9.81 -10.17
C MET A 229 -8.88 -9.43 -11.56
N PRO A 230 -7.99 -10.20 -12.19
CA PRO A 230 -7.75 -10.03 -13.61
C PRO A 230 -9.08 -10.30 -14.33
N GLY A 231 -9.79 -9.24 -14.71
CA GLY A 231 -10.76 -9.32 -15.79
C GLY A 231 -10.01 -9.89 -16.96
N ARG A 232 -10.41 -11.07 -17.45
CA ARG A 232 -9.76 -11.86 -18.50
C ARG A 232 -9.13 -10.94 -19.55
N THR A 233 -7.86 -10.57 -19.36
CA THR A 233 -7.13 -9.72 -20.28
C THR A 233 -6.88 -10.60 -21.49
N THR A 234 -7.57 -10.30 -22.58
CA THR A 234 -7.41 -11.01 -23.86
C THR A 234 -6.04 -10.80 -24.49
N SER A 235 -5.17 -10.02 -23.86
CA SER A 235 -3.76 -9.86 -24.22
C SER A 235 -2.87 -10.56 -23.20
N ARG A 236 -2.81 -11.90 -23.26
CA ARG A 236 -1.64 -12.65 -22.77
C ARG A 236 -0.43 -12.10 -23.55
N PRO A 237 0.69 -11.71 -22.91
CA PRO A 237 1.89 -11.37 -23.65
C PRO A 237 2.32 -12.64 -24.38
N THR A 238 2.08 -12.71 -25.68
CA THR A 238 2.69 -13.75 -26.50
C THR A 238 4.18 -13.48 -26.45
N ARG A 239 4.96 -14.37 -25.82
CA ARG A 239 6.41 -14.37 -26.02
C ARG A 239 6.67 -14.35 -27.51
N ASP A 240 7.53 -13.43 -27.95
CA ASP A 240 8.00 -13.37 -29.32
C ASP A 240 8.55 -14.76 -29.72
N PRO A 241 8.00 -15.41 -30.76
CA PRO A 241 8.47 -16.72 -31.22
C PRO A 241 9.96 -16.75 -31.56
N ALA A 242 10.58 -15.59 -31.79
CA ALA A 242 12.01 -15.45 -32.08
C ALA A 242 12.94 -15.78 -30.89
N MET A 243 12.43 -15.91 -29.66
CA MET A 243 13.23 -16.23 -28.46
C MET A 243 13.33 -17.74 -28.13
N CYS A 244 12.74 -18.62 -28.94
CA CYS A 244 12.87 -20.07 -28.74
C CYS A 244 14.01 -20.66 -29.62
N PRO A 245 15.03 -21.30 -29.03
CA PRO A 245 16.00 -22.08 -29.79
C PRO A 245 15.30 -23.19 -30.58
N SER A 246 15.67 -23.37 -31.85
CA SER A 246 14.98 -24.23 -32.83
C SER A 246 15.03 -25.74 -32.55
N ASP A 247 15.60 -26.19 -31.43
CA ASP A 247 15.97 -27.59 -31.17
C ASP A 247 15.22 -28.25 -30.01
N GLN A 248 14.11 -27.68 -29.55
CA GLN A 248 13.26 -28.31 -28.53
C GLN A 248 11.79 -28.30 -28.96
N GLY A 249 11.38 -29.35 -29.67
CA GLY A 249 9.97 -29.64 -29.92
C GLY A 249 9.22 -29.84 -28.60
N THR A 250 8.08 -29.14 -28.45
CA THR A 250 7.02 -29.37 -27.44
C THR A 250 7.32 -29.11 -25.95
N SER A 251 8.47 -28.57 -25.53
CA SER A 251 8.76 -28.36 -24.09
C SER A 251 8.55 -26.94 -23.53
N CYS A 252 7.83 -26.05 -24.24
CA CYS A 252 7.60 -24.66 -23.79
C CYS A 252 6.25 -24.41 -23.11
N LEU A 253 5.60 -25.44 -22.57
CA LEU A 253 4.43 -25.30 -21.71
C LEU A 253 4.86 -25.46 -20.24
N SER A 254 4.55 -24.48 -19.41
CA SER A 254 4.85 -24.51 -17.98
C SER A 254 4.02 -25.59 -17.27
N PRO A 255 4.51 -26.24 -16.19
CA PRO A 255 3.86 -27.39 -15.53
C PRO A 255 2.55 -27.08 -14.78
N TRP A 256 1.99 -25.87 -14.93
CA TRP A 256 0.83 -25.37 -14.20
C TRP A 256 -0.43 -25.30 -15.07
N GLU A 257 -0.52 -26.18 -16.07
CA GLU A 257 -1.71 -26.36 -16.91
C GLU A 257 -2.31 -27.75 -16.66
N GLU A 258 -3.02 -27.91 -15.54
CA GLU A 258 -4.22 -28.78 -15.35
C GLU A 258 -5.19 -28.13 -14.34
#